data_AF-A0A2T5LZF6-F1
#
_entry.id   AF-A0A2T5LZF6-F1
#
_cell.length_a   1.000
_cell.length_b   1.000
_cell.length_c   1.000
_cell.angle_alpha   90.00
_cell.angle_beta   90.00
_cell.angle_gamma   90.00
#
_symmetry.space_group_name_H-M   'P 1'
#
loop_
_entity.id
_entity.type
_entity.pdbx_description
1 polymer ?
#
loop_
_entity_poly.entity_id
_entity_poly.type
_entity_poly.pdbx_seq_one_letter_code
_entity_poly.pdbx_strand_id
1 'polypeptide(L)'
;MFAMYLDIQKGIIMEDLDEEEVKGRWKSFIRKWNRGELAEGWYDPSTLEKAQKSDIRNETRPSPNYERAGRDSGTPVPAAGRDEEADEDEDEDADEDEDEEEYGPLIPHLESSNKTSGLAAGPTIPTMQELELRKETAVEDAIAERQDARAQHKAEIRSHRSEIRHMEDEVAPRAEPGTHERRMEKRREAAAANRAFAESRRGGSPTDAAPDDELMGSGENDLTAIKSARARERRKKNEREIRREEIMRARAAEREERLQRYRAKEEETIGWLKTLAKQRFG
;
A
#
# COMPACT_ATOMS: atom_id res chain seq x y z
N MET A 1 -21.30 -11.88 -9.40
CA MET A 1 -21.06 -12.42 -10.77
C MET A 1 -20.73 -13.91 -10.72
N PHE A 2 -19.60 -14.33 -10.14
CA PHE A 2 -19.22 -15.74 -10.06
C PHE A 2 -20.31 -16.68 -9.50
N ALA A 3 -21.06 -16.24 -8.47
CA ALA A 3 -22.21 -16.99 -7.95
C ALA A 3 -23.31 -17.23 -9.00
N MET A 4 -23.66 -16.19 -9.78
CA MET A 4 -24.63 -16.27 -10.89
C MET A 4 -24.12 -17.17 -12.03
N TYR A 5 -22.80 -17.19 -12.27
CA TYR A 5 -22.17 -18.11 -13.22
C TYR A 5 -22.31 -19.58 -12.78
N LEU A 6 -22.11 -19.88 -11.49
CA LEU A 6 -22.31 -21.22 -10.96
C LEU A 6 -23.79 -21.64 -11.00
N ASP A 7 -24.70 -20.73 -10.64
CA ASP A 7 -26.14 -20.98 -10.62
C ASP A 7 -26.69 -21.23 -12.04
N ILE A 8 -26.38 -20.36 -12.99
CA ILE A 8 -26.94 -20.43 -14.36
C ILE A 8 -26.25 -21.48 -15.22
N GLN A 9 -24.91 -21.54 -15.21
CA GLN A 9 -24.17 -22.39 -16.15
C GLN A 9 -23.87 -23.78 -15.59
N LYS A 10 -23.78 -23.92 -14.27
CA LYS A 10 -23.46 -25.19 -13.63
C LYS A 10 -24.62 -25.75 -12.82
N GLY A 11 -25.66 -24.96 -12.53
CA GLY A 11 -26.77 -25.40 -11.67
C GLY A 11 -26.33 -25.66 -10.24
N ILE A 12 -25.20 -25.09 -9.82
CA ILE A 12 -24.62 -25.31 -8.49
C ILE A 12 -24.76 -24.03 -7.68
N ILE A 13 -25.36 -24.17 -6.50
CA ILE A 13 -25.52 -23.07 -5.56
C ILE A 13 -24.19 -22.90 -4.81
N MET A 14 -23.65 -21.68 -4.82
CA MET A 14 -22.37 -21.35 -4.17
C MET A 14 -22.36 -21.68 -2.66
N GLU A 15 -23.52 -21.65 -2.00
CA GLU A 15 -23.70 -21.91 -0.57
C GLU A 15 -23.61 -23.39 -0.18
N ASP A 16 -23.81 -24.31 -1.13
CA ASP A 16 -23.76 -25.77 -0.90
C ASP A 16 -22.35 -26.36 -1.13
N LEU A 17 -21.38 -25.53 -1.51
CA LEU A 17 -20.02 -25.93 -1.90
C LEU A 17 -19.00 -25.71 -0.78
N ASP A 18 -18.05 -26.64 -0.64
CA ASP A 18 -16.92 -26.51 0.27
C ASP A 18 -15.97 -25.38 -0.18
N GLU A 19 -15.35 -24.68 0.79
CA GLU A 19 -14.47 -23.53 0.51
C GLU A 19 -13.30 -23.86 -0.43
N GLU A 20 -12.75 -25.07 -0.36
CA GLU A 20 -11.68 -25.52 -1.25
C GLU A 20 -12.17 -25.69 -2.69
N GLU A 21 -13.39 -26.20 -2.86
CA GLU A 21 -14.02 -26.39 -4.16
C GLU A 21 -14.45 -25.04 -4.76
N VAL A 22 -14.96 -24.11 -3.94
CA VAL A 22 -15.24 -22.72 -4.32
C VAL A 22 -13.96 -22.05 -4.83
N LYS A 23 -12.83 -22.18 -4.11
CA LYS A 23 -11.53 -21.62 -4.52
C LYS A 23 -11.04 -22.24 -5.83
N GLY A 24 -11.20 -23.54 -6.02
CA GLY A 24 -10.82 -24.24 -7.26
C GLY A 24 -11.65 -23.79 -8.47
N ARG A 25 -12.97 -23.69 -8.31
CA ARG A 25 -13.88 -23.21 -9.35
C ARG A 25 -13.69 -21.73 -9.64
N TRP A 26 -13.42 -20.92 -8.63
CA TRP A 26 -13.13 -19.50 -8.79
C TRP A 26 -11.84 -19.28 -9.59
N LYS A 27 -10.77 -20.04 -9.31
CA LYS A 27 -9.53 -20.00 -10.11
C LYS A 27 -9.78 -20.35 -11.57
N SER A 28 -10.58 -21.39 -11.83
CA SER A 28 -10.93 -21.81 -13.20
C SER A 28 -11.77 -20.75 -13.92
N PHE A 29 -12.73 -20.15 -13.20
CA PHE A 29 -13.55 -19.05 -13.71
C PHE A 29 -12.72 -17.82 -14.05
N ILE A 30 -11.85 -17.35 -13.14
CA ILE A 30 -10.99 -16.19 -13.39
C ILE A 30 -10.01 -16.46 -14.55
N ARG A 31 -9.49 -17.68 -14.65
CA ARG A 31 -8.60 -18.05 -15.76
C ARG A 31 -9.31 -17.96 -17.11
N LYS A 32 -10.57 -18.42 -17.21
CA LYS A 32 -11.40 -18.29 -18.42
C LYS A 32 -11.83 -16.83 -18.65
N TRP A 33 -12.17 -16.13 -17.59
CA TRP A 33 -12.54 -14.71 -17.61
C TRP A 33 -11.43 -13.85 -18.19
N ASN A 34 -10.20 -14.03 -17.70
CA ASN A 34 -9.02 -13.28 -18.14
C ASN A 34 -8.60 -13.61 -19.58
N ARG A 35 -8.98 -14.79 -20.10
CA ARG A 35 -8.70 -15.20 -21.49
C ARG A 35 -9.80 -14.82 -22.48
N GLY A 36 -10.93 -14.29 -22.02
CA GLY A 36 -12.06 -13.99 -22.93
C GLY A 36 -12.86 -15.22 -23.36
N GLU A 37 -12.64 -16.38 -22.74
CA GLU A 37 -13.26 -17.66 -23.16
C GLU A 37 -14.66 -17.89 -22.57
N LEU A 38 -15.16 -16.94 -21.77
CA LEU A 38 -16.57 -16.97 -21.35
C LEU A 38 -17.46 -16.50 -22.51
N ALA A 39 -18.68 -17.02 -22.61
CA ALA A 39 -19.63 -16.57 -23.62
C ALA A 39 -19.77 -15.03 -23.55
N GLU A 40 -19.78 -14.37 -24.70
CA GLU A 40 -19.69 -12.90 -24.84
C GLU A 40 -20.63 -12.14 -23.91
N GLY A 41 -21.86 -12.66 -23.71
CA GLY A 41 -22.86 -12.07 -22.81
C GLY A 41 -22.47 -12.00 -21.32
N TRP A 42 -21.44 -12.72 -20.88
CA TRP A 42 -20.91 -12.61 -19.50
C TRP A 42 -20.06 -11.36 -19.29
N TYR A 43 -19.52 -10.77 -20.37
CA TYR A 43 -18.74 -9.53 -20.32
C TYR A 43 -19.60 -8.28 -20.48
N ASP A 44 -20.89 -8.44 -20.78
CA ASP A 44 -21.81 -7.33 -20.93
C ASP A 44 -22.05 -6.59 -19.60
N PRO A 45 -22.12 -5.24 -19.61
CA PRO A 45 -22.43 -4.46 -18.40
C PRO A 45 -23.82 -4.81 -17.83
N SER A 46 -24.74 -5.27 -18.69
CA SER A 46 -26.08 -5.67 -18.29
C SER A 46 -26.11 -6.94 -17.43
N THR A 47 -25.19 -7.88 -17.63
CA THR A 47 -25.10 -9.11 -16.83
C THR A 47 -24.36 -8.88 -15.53
N LEU A 48 -23.37 -7.97 -15.53
CA LEU A 48 -22.75 -7.46 -14.30
C LEU A 48 -23.77 -6.77 -13.39
N GLU A 49 -24.64 -5.91 -13.94
CA GLU A 49 -25.71 -5.28 -13.17
C GLU A 49 -26.72 -6.28 -12.60
N LYS A 50 -27.09 -7.30 -13.39
CA LYS A 50 -27.99 -8.37 -12.92
C LYS A 50 -27.37 -9.14 -11.77
N ALA A 51 -26.08 -9.45 -11.86
CA ALA A 51 -25.36 -10.14 -10.79
C ALA A 51 -25.25 -9.30 -9.51
N GLN A 52 -25.00 -7.99 -9.63
CA GLN A 52 -25.00 -7.09 -8.47
C GLN A 52 -26.39 -6.99 -7.83
N LYS A 53 -27.45 -6.92 -8.65
CA LYS A 53 -28.85 -6.89 -8.18
C LYS A 53 -29.28 -8.22 -7.55
N SER A 54 -28.75 -9.36 -7.99
CA SER A 54 -29.03 -10.67 -7.38
C SER A 54 -28.36 -10.81 -6.02
N ASP A 55 -27.13 -10.32 -5.86
CA ASP A 55 -26.42 -10.33 -4.57
C ASP A 55 -27.19 -9.51 -3.51
N ILE A 56 -27.77 -8.36 -3.91
CA ILE A 56 -28.62 -7.52 -3.03
C ILE A 56 -29.96 -8.18 -2.69
N ARG A 57 -30.52 -9.01 -3.59
CA ARG A 57 -31.79 -9.72 -3.36
C ARG A 57 -31.63 -11.03 -2.61
N ASN A 58 -30.42 -11.56 -2.49
CA ASN A 58 -30.16 -12.84 -1.84
C ASN A 58 -30.21 -12.76 -0.30
N GLU A 59 -30.33 -11.56 0.28
CA GLU A 59 -30.69 -11.39 1.70
C GLU A 59 -32.14 -11.81 2.02
N THR A 60 -32.96 -12.16 1.03
CA THR A 60 -34.39 -12.48 1.24
C THR A 60 -34.91 -13.66 0.40
N ARG A 61 -34.09 -14.69 0.16
CA ARG A 61 -34.60 -15.97 -0.37
C ARG A 61 -34.84 -16.97 0.77
N PRO A 62 -36.09 -17.44 0.99
CA PRO A 62 -36.31 -18.63 1.80
C PRO A 62 -35.78 -19.84 1.01
N SER A 63 -34.93 -20.65 1.66
CA SER A 63 -34.39 -21.90 1.10
C SER A 63 -35.49 -22.78 0.49
N PRO A 64 -35.28 -23.39 -0.68
CA PRO A 64 -36.22 -24.36 -1.20
C PRO A 64 -36.16 -25.61 -0.32
N ASN A 65 -37.31 -25.93 0.27
CA ASN A 65 -37.55 -27.05 1.17
C ASN A 65 -37.35 -28.39 0.43
N TYR A 66 -36.18 -29.01 0.55
CA TYR A 66 -36.03 -30.44 0.31
C TYR A 66 -36.16 -31.17 1.66
N GLU A 67 -37.41 -31.47 2.03
CA GLU A 67 -37.70 -32.24 3.24
C GLU A 67 -37.11 -33.65 3.16
N ARG A 68 -36.07 -33.84 3.96
CA ARG A 68 -35.62 -35.14 4.45
C ARG A 68 -36.52 -35.56 5.60
N ALA A 69 -37.48 -36.45 5.35
CA ALA A 69 -38.12 -37.26 6.39
C ALA A 69 -38.74 -38.54 5.80
N GLY A 70 -38.43 -39.71 6.37
CA GLY A 70 -39.22 -40.92 6.14
C GLY A 70 -38.47 -42.23 6.16
N ARG A 71 -38.05 -42.66 7.35
CA ARG A 71 -37.65 -44.05 7.65
C ARG A 71 -38.92 -44.85 7.98
N ASP A 72 -39.24 -45.93 7.24
CA ASP A 72 -39.67 -47.25 7.77
C ASP A 72 -40.17 -48.22 6.66
N SER A 73 -39.88 -49.52 6.87
CA SER A 73 -40.45 -50.76 6.32
C SER A 73 -39.90 -51.39 5.01
N GLY A 74 -39.38 -52.62 5.14
CA GLY A 74 -39.51 -53.68 4.11
C GLY A 74 -38.25 -54.26 3.43
N THR A 75 -37.55 -55.18 4.10
CA THR A 75 -36.72 -56.35 3.66
C THR A 75 -36.78 -56.86 2.18
N PRO A 76 -35.90 -57.78 1.69
CA PRO A 76 -34.42 -57.96 1.76
C PRO A 76 -33.70 -58.26 0.38
N VAL A 77 -32.35 -58.12 0.32
CA VAL A 77 -31.19 -58.71 -0.48
C VAL A 77 -31.44 -59.62 -1.75
N PRO A 78 -30.48 -59.93 -2.70
CA PRO A 78 -29.01 -59.65 -2.74
C PRO A 78 -28.25 -59.44 -4.11
N ALA A 79 -26.97 -59.04 -3.97
CA ALA A 79 -25.74 -59.47 -4.68
C ALA A 79 -25.35 -59.02 -6.13
N ALA A 80 -24.01 -58.97 -6.33
CA ALA A 80 -23.16 -58.67 -7.52
C ALA A 80 -22.91 -57.17 -7.77
N GLY A 81 -21.70 -56.60 -7.75
CA GLY A 81 -20.36 -57.10 -8.11
C GLY A 81 -20.11 -56.82 -9.59
N ARG A 82 -19.20 -55.87 -9.94
CA ARG A 82 -18.24 -55.91 -11.07
C ARG A 82 -17.65 -54.51 -11.42
N ASP A 83 -16.35 -54.54 -11.73
CA ASP A 83 -15.47 -53.52 -12.32
C ASP A 83 -15.82 -53.12 -13.77
N GLU A 84 -15.02 -52.17 -14.31
CA GLU A 84 -14.84 -51.76 -15.74
C GLU A 84 -15.92 -50.78 -16.27
N GLU A 85 -15.67 -49.67 -16.97
CA GLU A 85 -14.74 -49.25 -18.06
C GLU A 85 -14.62 -47.69 -17.99
N ALA A 86 -13.49 -47.02 -18.23
CA ALA A 86 -12.91 -46.63 -19.52
C ALA A 86 -13.91 -45.93 -20.46
N ASP A 87 -13.67 -44.64 -20.75
CA ASP A 87 -13.99 -44.03 -22.05
C ASP A 87 -13.04 -42.82 -22.25
N GLU A 88 -12.22 -42.99 -23.28
CA GLU A 88 -11.33 -42.04 -23.92
C GLU A 88 -12.16 -41.22 -24.91
N ASP A 89 -11.94 -39.91 -25.00
CA ASP A 89 -12.32 -39.13 -26.18
C ASP A 89 -11.14 -38.21 -26.52
N GLU A 90 -10.41 -38.65 -27.55
CA GLU A 90 -9.48 -37.90 -28.38
C GLU A 90 -10.28 -36.98 -29.31
N ASP A 91 -9.89 -35.71 -29.44
CA ASP A 91 -10.21 -34.91 -30.62
C ASP A 91 -8.93 -34.16 -31.02
N GLU A 92 -8.28 -34.71 -32.05
CA GLU A 92 -7.32 -34.05 -32.92
C GLU A 92 -8.09 -33.21 -33.94
N ASP A 93 -7.79 -31.92 -34.05
CA ASP A 93 -8.05 -31.15 -35.27
C ASP A 93 -6.82 -30.27 -35.55
N ALA A 94 -6.24 -30.51 -36.72
CA ALA A 94 -5.07 -29.86 -37.28
C ALA A 94 -5.46 -28.86 -38.38
N ASP A 95 -4.47 -28.04 -38.74
CA ASP A 95 -4.32 -27.25 -39.97
C ASP A 95 -4.94 -25.84 -39.93
N GLU A 96 -4.13 -24.79 -39.73
CA GLU A 96 -3.33 -24.03 -40.72
C GLU A 96 -4.16 -22.96 -41.45
N ASP A 97 -3.83 -21.70 -41.23
CA ASP A 97 -3.68 -20.70 -42.29
C ASP A 97 -3.01 -19.41 -41.76
N GLU A 98 -2.17 -18.85 -42.64
CA GLU A 98 -1.16 -17.82 -42.44
C GLU A 98 -1.73 -16.37 -42.52
N ASP A 99 -0.86 -15.42 -42.20
CA ASP A 99 -0.78 -14.03 -42.73
C ASP A 99 -1.40 -12.82 -41.97
N GLU A 100 -0.47 -11.90 -41.66
CA GLU A 100 -0.57 -10.42 -41.75
C GLU A 100 -1.25 -9.60 -40.63
N GLU A 101 -0.44 -8.93 -39.79
CA GLU A 101 -0.57 -7.48 -39.50
C GLU A 101 0.62 -6.92 -38.69
N GLU A 102 1.75 -6.70 -39.36
CA GLU A 102 2.89 -5.92 -38.85
C GLU A 102 2.59 -4.41 -38.98
N TYR A 103 1.86 -3.86 -38.01
CA TYR A 103 1.58 -2.42 -37.95
C TYR A 103 2.64 -1.69 -37.09
N GLY A 104 3.76 -1.30 -37.72
CA GLY A 104 4.81 -0.47 -37.13
C GLY A 104 5.72 0.12 -38.22
N PRO A 105 6.40 1.26 -37.98
CA PRO A 105 7.25 1.88 -39.01
C PRO A 105 8.40 0.95 -39.40
N LEU A 106 8.43 0.57 -40.68
CA LEU A 106 9.48 -0.26 -41.30
C LEU A 106 10.87 0.38 -41.08
N ILE A 107 11.74 -0.36 -40.38
CA ILE A 107 13.15 0.00 -40.23
C ILE A 107 13.85 -0.25 -41.57
N PRO A 108 14.63 0.71 -42.11
CA PRO A 108 15.23 0.56 -43.43
C PRO A 108 16.12 -0.68 -43.49
N HIS A 109 15.78 -1.60 -44.40
CA HIS A 109 16.62 -2.75 -44.72
C HIS A 109 17.96 -2.25 -45.25
N LEU A 110 19.06 -2.64 -44.61
CA LEU A 110 20.41 -2.34 -45.07
C LEU A 110 20.89 -3.55 -45.86
N GLU A 111 20.74 -3.51 -47.18
CA GLU A 111 21.36 -4.50 -48.04
C GLU A 111 22.88 -4.33 -48.09
N SER A 112 23.54 -5.49 -48.04
CA SER A 112 24.97 -5.73 -48.08
C SER A 112 25.77 -4.83 -49.01
N SER A 113 26.73 -4.10 -48.45
CA SER A 113 27.98 -3.78 -49.14
C SER A 113 29.17 -3.79 -48.18
N ASN A 114 29.90 -4.90 -48.16
CA ASN A 114 31.25 -5.01 -47.61
C ASN A 114 32.19 -4.02 -48.33
N LYS A 115 32.63 -2.93 -47.67
CA LYS A 115 33.98 -2.30 -47.82
C LYS A 115 34.34 -1.42 -46.60
N THR A 116 35.19 -1.98 -45.74
CA THR A 116 36.32 -1.39 -45.01
C THR A 116 36.32 0.11 -44.61
N SER A 117 36.71 0.33 -43.34
CA SER A 117 37.38 1.54 -42.82
C SER A 117 36.50 2.73 -42.45
N GLY A 118 35.72 2.52 -41.39
CA GLY A 118 35.32 3.58 -40.47
C GLY A 118 34.78 2.89 -39.24
N LEU A 119 35.56 2.88 -38.16
CA LEU A 119 35.05 2.59 -36.83
C LEU A 119 33.99 3.66 -36.55
N ALA A 120 32.76 3.46 -37.05
CA ALA A 120 31.61 4.18 -36.56
C ALA A 120 31.54 3.77 -35.09
N ALA A 121 32.01 4.68 -34.24
CA ALA A 121 31.96 4.52 -32.80
C ALA A 121 30.49 4.32 -32.44
N GLY A 122 30.09 3.05 -32.32
CA GLY A 122 28.85 2.69 -31.69
C GLY A 122 28.84 3.29 -30.28
N PRO A 123 27.65 3.48 -29.68
CA PRO A 123 27.56 4.00 -28.32
C PRO A 123 28.56 3.27 -27.44
N THR A 124 29.53 4.01 -26.91
CA THR A 124 30.56 3.43 -26.05
C THR A 124 29.85 2.70 -24.93
N ILE A 125 30.17 1.42 -24.74
CA ILE A 125 29.56 0.61 -23.68
C ILE A 125 29.79 1.37 -22.36
N PRO A 126 28.72 1.69 -21.61
CA PRO A 126 28.84 2.45 -20.38
C PRO A 126 29.85 1.81 -19.44
N THR A 127 30.70 2.65 -18.85
CA THR A 127 31.69 2.17 -17.90
C THR A 127 31.00 1.65 -16.63
N MET A 128 31.68 0.81 -15.84
CA MET A 128 31.13 0.30 -14.58
C MET A 128 30.71 1.44 -13.63
N GLN A 129 31.48 2.53 -13.61
CA GLN A 129 31.17 3.74 -12.83
C GLN A 129 29.89 4.43 -13.33
N GLU A 130 29.68 4.46 -14.64
CA GLU A 130 28.48 5.03 -15.26
C GLU A 130 27.23 4.20 -14.97
N LEU A 131 27.35 2.86 -14.94
CA LEU A 131 26.27 1.98 -14.49
C LEU A 131 25.95 2.14 -13.00
N GLU A 132 26.95 2.35 -12.15
CA GLU A 132 26.76 2.62 -10.73
C GLU A 132 26.06 3.96 -10.51
N LEU A 133 26.51 5.03 -11.17
CA LEU A 133 25.86 6.33 -11.14
C LEU A 133 24.41 6.28 -11.63
N ARG A 134 24.13 5.51 -12.69
CA ARG A 134 22.76 5.31 -13.18
C ARG A 134 21.87 4.58 -12.19
N LYS A 135 22.42 3.61 -11.43
CA LYS A 135 21.69 2.92 -10.38
C LYS A 135 21.44 3.83 -9.18
N GLU A 136 22.42 4.64 -8.79
CA GLU A 136 22.30 5.59 -7.68
C GLU A 136 21.24 6.65 -7.99
N THR A 137 21.31 7.28 -9.16
CA THR A 137 20.30 8.25 -9.63
C THR A 137 18.89 7.66 -9.67
N ALA A 138 18.72 6.44 -10.20
CA ALA A 138 17.41 5.78 -10.20
C ALA A 138 16.87 5.50 -8.80
N VAL A 139 17.75 5.22 -7.82
CA VAL A 139 17.36 5.03 -6.42
C VAL A 139 16.99 6.37 -5.77
N GLU A 140 17.77 7.42 -6.02
CA GLU A 140 17.49 8.78 -5.54
C GLU A 140 16.16 9.29 -6.09
N ASP A 141 15.90 9.11 -7.38
CA ASP A 141 14.65 9.49 -8.04
C ASP A 141 13.46 8.74 -7.43
N ALA A 142 13.56 7.41 -7.26
CA ALA A 142 12.50 6.63 -6.61
C ALA A 142 12.23 7.06 -5.16
N ILE A 143 13.26 7.52 -4.44
CA ILE A 143 13.12 8.07 -3.08
C ILE A 143 12.42 9.44 -3.15
N ALA A 144 12.82 10.31 -4.08
CA ALA A 144 12.25 11.64 -4.28
C ALA A 144 10.76 11.53 -4.66
N GLU A 145 10.41 10.71 -5.64
CA GLU A 145 9.02 10.46 -6.06
C GLU A 145 8.14 10.01 -4.88
N ARG A 146 8.64 9.10 -4.05
CA ARG A 146 7.91 8.66 -2.85
C ARG A 146 7.74 9.76 -1.82
N GLN A 147 8.72 10.65 -1.66
CA GLN A 147 8.62 11.79 -0.77
C GLN A 147 7.62 12.82 -1.30
N ASP A 148 7.64 13.08 -2.60
CA ASP A 148 6.74 14.00 -3.28
C ASP A 148 5.30 13.51 -3.23
N ALA A 149 5.05 12.23 -3.54
CA ALA A 149 3.72 11.62 -3.41
C ALA A 149 3.17 11.76 -1.98
N ARG A 150 4.03 11.58 -0.96
CA ARG A 150 3.64 11.79 0.45
C ARG A 150 3.37 13.25 0.77
N ALA A 151 4.14 14.17 0.19
CA ALA A 151 3.96 15.60 0.40
C ALA A 151 2.66 16.08 -0.25
N GLN A 152 2.38 15.63 -1.49
CA GLN A 152 1.15 15.90 -2.24
C GLN A 152 -0.08 15.38 -1.48
N HIS A 153 -0.10 14.11 -1.09
CA HIS A 153 -1.20 13.55 -0.31
C HIS A 153 -1.44 14.32 1.01
N LYS A 154 -0.36 14.74 1.70
CA LYS A 154 -0.50 15.58 2.91
C LYS A 154 -0.99 17.01 2.59
N ALA A 155 -0.70 17.54 1.41
CA ALA A 155 -1.16 18.85 0.98
C ALA A 155 -2.66 18.78 0.64
N GLU A 156 -3.09 17.76 -0.09
CA GLU A 156 -4.49 17.47 -0.41
C GLU A 156 -5.36 17.29 0.84
N ILE A 157 -4.89 16.49 1.81
CA ILE A 157 -5.60 16.35 3.09
C ILE A 157 -5.72 17.70 3.81
N ARG A 158 -4.68 18.54 3.72
CA ARG A 158 -4.67 19.85 4.36
C ARG A 158 -5.63 20.82 3.67
N SER A 159 -5.65 20.87 2.35
CA SER A 159 -6.58 21.73 1.59
C SER A 159 -8.02 21.29 1.81
N HIS A 160 -8.30 19.99 1.70
CA HIS A 160 -9.63 19.44 1.97
C HIS A 160 -10.11 19.75 3.39
N ARG A 161 -9.22 19.61 4.40
CA ARG A 161 -9.56 19.97 5.78
C ARG A 161 -9.79 21.46 5.97
N SER A 162 -9.07 22.34 5.26
CA SER A 162 -9.34 23.78 5.31
C SER A 162 -10.65 24.14 4.62
N GLU A 163 -10.99 23.50 3.50
CA GLU A 163 -12.25 23.69 2.78
C GLU A 163 -13.43 23.25 3.64
N ILE A 164 -13.35 22.08 4.29
CA ILE A 164 -14.36 21.63 5.25
C ILE A 164 -14.56 22.67 6.35
N ARG A 165 -13.48 23.17 6.95
CA ARG A 165 -13.58 24.19 8.00
C ARG A 165 -14.22 25.49 7.49
N HIS A 166 -13.92 25.89 6.26
CA HIS A 166 -14.52 27.08 5.66
C HIS A 166 -16.03 26.90 5.46
N MET A 167 -16.46 25.75 4.93
CA MET A 167 -17.87 25.41 4.81
C MET A 167 -18.56 25.35 6.19
N GLU A 168 -17.91 24.77 7.21
CA GLU A 168 -18.43 24.76 8.58
C GLU A 168 -18.62 26.18 9.12
N ASP A 169 -17.66 27.08 8.89
CA ASP A 169 -17.71 28.46 9.37
C ASP A 169 -18.81 29.28 8.64
N GLU A 170 -19.15 28.96 7.38
CA GLU A 170 -20.29 29.54 6.66
C GLU A 170 -21.65 29.03 7.16
N VAL A 171 -21.75 27.73 7.48
CA VAL A 171 -23.00 27.08 7.93
C VAL A 171 -23.31 27.41 9.38
N ALA A 172 -22.28 27.50 10.23
CA ALA A 172 -22.41 27.80 11.65
C ALA A 172 -21.26 28.74 12.07
N PRO A 173 -21.46 30.07 12.00
CA PRO A 173 -20.41 31.01 12.36
C PRO A 173 -20.02 30.81 13.83
N ARG A 174 -18.75 30.46 14.05
CA ARG A 174 -18.17 30.35 15.40
C ARG A 174 -18.16 31.70 16.09
N ALA A 175 -18.25 31.69 17.42
CA ALA A 175 -18.18 32.92 18.22
C ALA A 175 -16.86 33.67 17.98
N GLU A 176 -16.91 35.01 18.04
CA GLU A 176 -15.76 35.86 17.71
C GLU A 176 -14.50 35.48 18.53
N PRO A 177 -13.31 35.48 17.91
CA PRO A 177 -12.05 35.19 18.58
C PRO A 177 -11.83 36.13 19.79
N GLY A 178 -11.65 35.55 20.98
CA GLY A 178 -11.38 36.29 22.23
C GLY A 178 -12.57 36.40 23.19
N THR A 179 -13.78 36.04 22.75
CA THR A 179 -14.96 36.00 23.61
C THR A 179 -14.92 34.83 24.61
N HIS A 180 -15.66 34.94 25.72
CA HIS A 180 -15.83 33.83 26.67
C HIS A 180 -16.54 32.64 26.02
N GLU A 181 -17.49 32.92 25.13
CA GLU A 181 -18.22 31.92 24.34
C GLU A 181 -17.27 31.07 23.50
N ARG A 182 -16.33 31.69 22.78
CA ARG A 182 -15.31 30.96 22.01
C ARG A 182 -14.40 30.10 22.88
N ARG A 183 -14.08 30.55 24.10
CA ARG A 183 -13.29 29.74 25.06
C ARG A 183 -14.07 28.52 25.56
N MET A 184 -15.37 28.66 25.80
CA MET A 184 -16.24 27.57 26.24
C MET A 184 -16.54 26.59 25.10
N GLU A 185 -16.75 27.09 23.89
CA GLU A 185 -16.89 26.29 22.67
C GLU A 185 -15.61 25.48 22.42
N LYS A 186 -14.43 26.11 22.41
CA LYS A 186 -13.14 25.41 22.28
C LYS A 186 -12.95 24.33 23.35
N ARG A 187 -13.38 24.59 24.60
CA ARG A 187 -13.32 23.60 25.68
C ARG A 187 -14.29 22.43 25.42
N ARG A 188 -15.48 22.69 24.88
CA ARG A 188 -16.45 21.65 24.49
C ARG A 188 -15.96 20.84 23.29
N GLU A 189 -15.43 21.49 22.26
CA GLU A 189 -14.81 20.85 21.09
C GLU A 189 -13.63 19.96 21.52
N ALA A 190 -12.72 20.46 22.37
CA ALA A 190 -11.61 19.67 22.89
C ALA A 190 -12.10 18.49 23.74
N ALA A 191 -13.12 18.69 24.58
CA ALA A 191 -13.72 17.61 25.36
C ALA A 191 -14.47 16.59 24.48
N ALA A 192 -15.09 17.02 23.39
CA ALA A 192 -15.73 16.15 22.41
C ALA A 192 -14.70 15.36 21.60
N ALA A 193 -13.62 16.00 21.14
CA ALA A 193 -12.51 15.33 20.46
C ALA A 193 -11.81 14.33 21.38
N ASN A 194 -11.58 14.67 22.65
CA ASN A 194 -11.04 13.74 23.63
C ASN A 194 -11.99 12.56 23.92
N ARG A 195 -13.30 12.81 23.94
CA ARG A 195 -14.31 11.74 24.06
C ARG A 195 -14.33 10.85 22.82
N ALA A 196 -14.38 11.41 21.61
CA ALA A 196 -14.30 10.65 20.36
C ALA A 196 -12.99 9.86 20.24
N PHE A 197 -11.86 10.41 20.72
CA PHE A 197 -10.60 9.68 20.80
C PHE A 197 -10.64 8.57 21.86
N ALA A 198 -11.28 8.82 23.01
CA ALA A 198 -11.48 7.79 24.03
C ALA A 198 -12.46 6.70 23.55
N GLU A 199 -13.50 7.06 22.82
CA GLU A 199 -14.52 6.16 22.25
C GLU A 199 -13.95 5.37 21.09
N SER A 200 -13.17 5.96 20.17
CA SER A 200 -12.43 5.16 19.17
C SER A 200 -11.42 4.21 19.81
N ARG A 201 -10.86 4.56 20.97
CA ARG A 201 -9.99 3.67 21.75
C ARG A 201 -10.74 2.67 22.64
N ARG A 202 -12.03 2.89 22.92
CA ARG A 202 -12.86 2.06 23.82
C ARG A 202 -13.91 1.24 23.08
N GLY A 203 -14.26 1.63 21.86
CA GLY A 203 -14.98 0.85 20.85
C GLY A 203 -14.07 -0.19 20.20
N GLY A 204 -12.75 -0.10 20.40
CA GLY A 204 -11.87 -1.26 20.49
C GLY A 204 -11.76 -1.71 21.93
N SER A 205 -12.87 -2.19 22.51
CA SER A 205 -12.80 -2.87 23.80
C SER A 205 -11.90 -4.10 23.62
N PRO A 206 -10.92 -4.39 24.50
CA PRO A 206 -10.16 -5.64 24.47
C PRO A 206 -11.00 -6.93 24.54
N THR A 207 -12.32 -6.81 24.64
CA THR A 207 -13.28 -7.92 24.60
C THR A 207 -13.85 -8.19 23.21
N ASP A 208 -13.87 -7.20 22.32
CA ASP A 208 -14.14 -7.43 20.89
C ASP A 208 -12.77 -7.56 20.24
N ALA A 209 -12.34 -8.81 20.11
CA ALA A 209 -11.11 -9.18 19.46
C ALA A 209 -10.96 -8.38 18.16
N ALA A 210 -9.83 -7.66 18.02
CA ALA A 210 -9.33 -7.37 16.68
C ALA A 210 -9.38 -8.71 15.93
N PRO A 211 -9.90 -8.75 14.69
CA PRO A 211 -10.03 -10.01 13.95
C PRO A 211 -8.70 -10.76 14.05
N ASP A 212 -8.74 -12.04 14.41
CA ASP A 212 -7.53 -12.83 14.72
C ASP A 212 -6.51 -12.79 13.56
N ASP A 213 -6.96 -12.52 12.33
CA ASP A 213 -6.11 -12.27 11.15
C ASP A 213 -5.22 -11.02 11.23
N GLU A 214 -5.65 -9.96 11.93
CA GLU A 214 -4.80 -8.80 12.20
C GLU A 214 -3.97 -8.97 13.48
N LEU A 215 -4.43 -9.81 14.42
CA LEU A 215 -3.77 -10.05 15.71
C LEU A 215 -2.67 -11.12 15.63
N MET A 216 -2.81 -12.10 14.74
CA MET A 216 -1.89 -13.22 14.54
C MET A 216 -1.34 -13.21 13.12
N GLY A 217 -0.82 -12.05 12.70
CA GLY A 217 -0.19 -11.84 11.41
C GLY A 217 0.56 -13.09 10.96
N SER A 218 0.08 -13.69 9.85
CA SER A 218 0.49 -14.99 9.35
C SER A 218 2.02 -15.17 9.49
N GLY A 219 2.41 -16.16 10.31
CA GLY A 219 3.64 -16.17 11.12
C GLY A 219 5.02 -16.20 10.45
N GLU A 220 5.16 -15.89 9.16
CA GLU A 220 6.46 -15.81 8.47
C GLU A 220 7.01 -14.36 8.42
N ASN A 221 6.12 -13.37 8.23
CA ASN A 221 6.50 -11.97 8.05
C ASN A 221 6.55 -11.15 9.35
N ASP A 222 6.04 -11.71 10.46
CA ASP A 222 5.89 -10.94 11.70
C ASP A 222 7.22 -10.81 12.46
N LEU A 223 8.09 -11.84 12.42
CA LEU A 223 9.43 -11.76 13.00
C LEU A 223 10.32 -10.75 12.27
N THR A 224 10.20 -10.67 10.95
CA THR A 224 10.94 -9.70 10.13
C THR A 224 10.37 -8.30 10.34
N ALA A 225 9.04 -8.15 10.46
CA ALA A 225 8.37 -6.91 10.81
C ALA A 225 8.79 -6.40 12.21
N ILE A 226 8.78 -7.26 13.24
CA ILE A 226 9.21 -6.93 14.62
C ILE A 226 10.69 -6.57 14.65
N LYS A 227 11.55 -7.30 13.93
CA LYS A 227 12.98 -6.99 13.82
C LYS A 227 13.21 -5.65 13.14
N SER A 228 12.45 -5.35 12.08
CA SER A 228 12.50 -4.06 11.38
C SER A 228 11.97 -2.91 12.24
N ALA A 229 10.93 -3.14 13.04
CA ALA A 229 10.37 -2.18 13.98
C ALA A 229 11.37 -1.87 15.10
N ARG A 230 11.99 -2.88 15.70
CA ARG A 230 13.08 -2.72 16.68
C ARG A 230 14.29 -2.01 16.08
N ALA A 231 14.64 -2.28 14.83
CA ALA A 231 15.72 -1.58 14.13
C ALA A 231 15.37 -0.10 13.90
N ARG A 232 14.14 0.21 13.51
CA ARG A 232 13.65 1.60 13.37
C ARG A 232 13.62 2.32 14.71
N GLU A 233 13.21 1.67 15.79
CA GLU A 233 13.26 2.25 17.13
C GLU A 233 14.69 2.50 17.61
N ARG A 234 15.61 1.56 17.37
CA ARG A 234 17.03 1.75 17.67
C ARG A 234 17.63 2.90 16.86
N ARG A 235 17.29 3.02 15.57
CA ARG A 235 17.68 4.16 14.72
C ARG A 235 17.11 5.47 15.24
N LYS A 236 15.82 5.51 15.61
CA LYS A 236 15.18 6.71 16.21
C LYS A 236 15.77 7.09 17.56
N LYS A 237 16.19 6.12 18.39
CA LYS A 237 16.89 6.37 19.66
C LYS A 237 18.28 6.96 19.38
N ASN A 238 19.02 6.40 18.43
CA ASN A 238 20.32 6.93 18.01
C ASN A 238 20.20 8.34 17.39
N GLU A 239 19.22 8.59 16.52
CA GLU A 239 18.97 9.91 15.93
C GLU A 239 18.56 10.97 16.99
N ARG A 240 17.79 10.58 18.00
CA ARG A 240 17.47 11.45 19.14
C ARG A 240 18.70 11.74 20.00
N GLU A 241 19.59 10.76 20.16
CA GLU A 241 20.85 10.92 20.87
C GLU A 241 21.82 11.79 20.07
N ILE A 242 21.93 11.60 18.77
CA ILE A 242 22.70 12.45 17.84
C ILE A 242 22.16 13.88 17.88
N ARG A 243 20.85 14.08 17.74
CA ARG A 243 20.25 15.42 17.83
C ARG A 243 20.46 16.05 19.20
N ARG A 244 20.45 15.26 20.28
CA ARG A 244 20.73 15.74 21.64
C ARG A 244 22.21 16.07 21.82
N GLU A 245 23.11 15.28 21.26
CA GLU A 245 24.56 15.52 21.26
C GLU A 245 24.91 16.75 20.41
N GLU A 246 24.31 16.91 19.24
CA GLU A 246 24.47 18.07 18.36
C GLU A 246 23.98 19.35 19.04
N ILE A 247 22.82 19.33 19.69
CA ILE A 247 22.32 20.49 20.46
C ILE A 247 23.26 20.80 21.64
N MET A 248 23.77 19.78 22.33
CA MET A 248 24.71 19.97 23.43
C MET A 248 26.09 20.46 22.95
N ARG A 249 26.55 19.99 21.79
CA ARG A 249 27.79 20.42 21.14
C ARG A 249 27.67 21.86 20.62
N ALA A 250 26.55 22.22 20.00
CA ALA A 250 26.26 23.59 19.59
C ALA A 250 26.20 24.54 20.81
N ARG A 251 25.55 24.12 21.90
CA ARG A 251 25.48 24.90 23.14
C ARG A 251 26.83 25.00 23.86
N ALA A 252 27.70 24.00 23.75
CA ALA A 252 29.06 24.05 24.28
C ALA A 252 29.94 25.01 23.46
N ALA A 253 29.85 24.96 22.13
CA ALA A 253 30.55 25.88 21.24
C ALA A 253 30.13 27.34 21.46
N GLU A 254 28.83 27.62 21.66
CA GLU A 254 28.33 28.95 21.98
C GLU A 254 28.88 29.48 23.33
N ARG A 255 28.99 28.60 24.33
CA ARG A 255 29.59 28.95 25.62
C ARG A 255 31.10 29.18 25.52
N GLU A 256 31.79 28.36 24.72
CA GLU A 256 33.22 28.49 24.49
C GLU A 256 33.55 29.78 23.73
N GLU A 257 32.79 30.11 22.68
CA GLU A 257 32.94 31.36 21.94
C GLU A 257 32.74 32.58 22.86
N ARG A 258 31.75 32.52 23.75
CA ARG A 258 31.53 33.58 24.74
C ARG A 258 32.71 33.73 25.69
N LEU A 259 33.28 32.61 26.18
CA LEU A 259 34.46 32.64 27.06
C LEU A 259 35.71 33.12 26.32
N GLN A 260 35.92 32.73 25.06
CA GLN A 260 37.02 33.22 24.23
C GLN A 260 36.93 34.73 24.00
N ARG A 261 35.72 35.26 23.75
CA ARG A 261 35.51 36.72 23.65
C ARG A 261 35.84 37.46 24.96
N TYR A 262 35.62 36.86 26.12
CA TYR A 262 36.05 37.44 27.40
C TYR A 262 37.57 37.34 27.58
N ARG A 263 38.18 36.18 27.27
CA ARG A 263 39.64 36.01 27.31
C ARG A 263 40.37 36.97 26.37
N ALA A 264 39.87 37.18 25.16
CA ALA A 264 40.45 38.14 24.22
C ALA A 264 40.43 39.58 24.79
N LYS A 265 39.33 39.99 25.44
CA LYS A 265 39.24 41.30 26.12
C LYS A 265 40.19 41.39 27.32
N GLU A 266 40.36 40.30 28.07
CA GLU A 266 41.33 40.22 29.16
C GLU A 266 42.76 40.27 28.63
N GLU A 267 43.07 39.60 27.53
CA GLU A 267 44.40 39.63 26.89
C GLU A 267 44.71 41.02 26.29
N GLU A 268 43.73 41.69 25.69
CA GLU A 268 43.87 43.07 25.22
C GLU A 268 44.13 44.04 26.38
N THR A 269 43.40 43.91 27.49
CA THR A 269 43.57 44.77 28.67
C THR A 269 44.87 44.47 29.42
N ILE A 270 45.22 43.20 29.60
CA ILE A 270 46.50 42.78 30.18
C ILE A 270 47.66 43.17 29.25
N GLY A 271 47.48 43.06 27.93
CA GLY A 271 48.45 43.51 26.92
C GLY A 271 48.70 45.01 27.04
N TRP A 272 47.63 45.81 27.10
CA TRP A 272 47.71 47.25 27.32
C TRP A 272 48.40 47.59 28.65
N LEU A 273 48.02 46.94 29.76
CA LEU A 273 48.66 47.12 31.07
C LEU A 273 50.13 46.71 31.06
N LYS A 274 50.51 45.62 30.38
CA LYS A 274 51.90 45.20 30.20
C LYS A 274 52.70 46.22 29.40
N THR A 275 52.13 46.81 28.35
CA THR A 275 52.80 47.88 27.58
C THR A 275 53.01 49.14 28.42
N LEU A 276 52.02 49.53 29.22
CA LEU A 276 52.12 50.68 30.13
C LEU A 276 53.14 50.43 31.25
N ALA A 277 53.14 49.23 31.84
CA ALA A 277 54.12 48.84 32.85
C ALA A 277 55.54 48.81 32.26
N LYS A 278 55.72 48.32 31.03
CA LYS A 278 57.00 48.34 30.33
C LYS A 278 57.48 49.75 30.00
N GLN A 279 56.57 50.70 29.75
CA GLN A 279 56.91 52.11 29.54
C GLN A 279 57.24 52.86 30.85
N ARG A 280 56.71 52.41 32.00
CA ARG A 280 56.89 53.03 33.32
C ARG A 280 58.04 52.44 34.14
N PHE A 281 58.32 51.15 33.98
CA PHE A 281 59.27 50.38 34.79
C PHE A 281 60.32 49.65 33.95
N GLY A 282 60.40 49.94 32.65
CA GLY A 282 61.44 49.49 31.72
C GLY A 282 62.22 50.68 31.18
#